data_AF-A0A7J4LIQ5-F1
#
_entry.id   AF-A0A7J4LIQ5-F1
#
_cell.length_a   1.000
_cell.length_b   1.000
_cell.length_c   1.000
_cell.angle_alpha   90.00
_cell.angle_beta   90.00
_cell.angle_gamma   90.00
#
_symmetry.space_group_name_H-M   'P 1'
#
loop_
_entity.id
_entity.type
_entity.pdbx_description
1 polymer ?
#
loop_
_entity_poly.entity_id
_entity_poly.type
_entity_poly.pdbx_seq_one_letter_code
_entity_poly.pdbx_strand_id
1 'polypeptide(L)'
;MGDGDLSMELAALERYLGSLYGDARVTRISELGGTPTVPDDGLKGFGYGKPYLIEFESRGKEHSVVLSSMRVQGGFGHDHFSDRAQILIWQHSTFNKLPRHVESIDVGYFTGRGEMRSAGDAEEYFILMKKVEGTEYFNDLERIKREGRLTGLDKRRCIALSSYLADIHRNRHDNRELYFRKIRDLVGHGECIMGLADSYPEDGPVSGERLCEIEKKCVDWRYRIKKNTHRLCMVHGDFHPWNIMFRKGDDFTLLDRSRGE
;
A
#
# COMPACT_ATOMS: atom_id res chain seq x y z
N MET A 1 -5.02 -8.72 12.14
CA MET A 1 -5.44 -7.53 12.89
C MET A 1 -6.92 -7.68 13.10
N GLY A 2 -7.39 -7.56 14.34
CA GLY A 2 -8.79 -7.81 14.67
C GLY A 2 -9.71 -6.92 13.84
N ASP A 3 -10.86 -7.48 13.45
CA ASP A 3 -12.03 -6.71 13.04
C ASP A 3 -12.46 -5.86 14.24
N GLY A 4 -11.73 -4.77 14.49
CA GLY A 4 -12.22 -3.69 15.32
C GLY A 4 -13.39 -3.10 14.56
N ASP A 5 -14.59 -3.39 15.05
CA ASP A 5 -15.84 -2.84 14.52
C ASP A 5 -15.68 -1.31 14.50
N LEU A 6 -15.43 -0.75 13.33
CA LEU A 6 -15.21 0.68 13.17
C LEU A 6 -16.55 1.35 13.44
N SER A 7 -16.64 2.02 14.59
CA SER A 7 -17.79 2.84 14.94
C SER A 7 -17.51 4.28 14.57
N MET A 8 -18.41 4.89 13.80
CA MET A 8 -18.38 6.32 13.52
C MET A 8 -19.32 7.01 14.51
N GLU A 9 -18.77 7.82 15.40
CA GLU A 9 -19.55 8.67 16.30
C GLU A 9 -20.18 9.83 15.54
N LEU A 10 -21.45 10.14 15.82
CA LEU A 10 -22.18 11.23 15.18
C LEU A 10 -21.43 12.57 15.28
N ALA A 11 -20.89 12.86 16.47
CA ALA A 11 -20.13 14.08 16.72
C ALA A 11 -18.83 14.15 15.90
N ALA A 12 -18.19 13.01 15.60
CA ALA A 12 -17.00 12.99 14.75
C ALA A 12 -17.35 13.28 13.29
N LEU A 13 -18.47 12.74 12.81
CA LEU A 13 -19.00 13.04 11.48
C LEU A 13 -19.38 14.52 11.33
N GLU A 14 -20.11 15.08 12.30
CA GLU A 14 -20.50 16.51 12.29
C GLU A 14 -19.28 17.43 12.29
N ARG A 15 -18.25 17.13 13.09
CA ARG A 15 -16.99 17.90 13.08
C ARG A 15 -16.29 17.84 11.72
N TYR A 16 -16.26 16.65 11.10
CA TYR A 16 -15.65 16.48 9.78
C TYR A 16 -16.43 17.22 8.69
N LEU A 17 -17.76 17.06 8.62
CA LEU A 17 -18.61 17.85 7.73
C LEU A 17 -18.46 19.35 8.00
N GLY A 18 -18.31 19.72 9.27
CA GLY A 18 -18.04 21.08 9.73
C GLY A 18 -16.76 21.68 9.15
N SER A 19 -15.71 20.87 8.99
CA SER A 19 -14.45 21.30 8.36
C SER A 19 -14.59 21.60 6.87
N LEU A 20 -15.56 20.97 6.19
CA LEU A 20 -15.79 21.12 4.75
C LEU A 20 -16.84 22.18 4.42
N TYR A 21 -17.93 22.24 5.21
CA TYR A 21 -19.10 23.08 4.92
C TYR A 21 -19.30 24.23 5.93
N GLY A 22 -18.55 24.26 7.04
CA GLY A 22 -18.85 25.07 8.21
C GLY A 22 -19.88 24.39 9.12
N ASP A 23 -20.24 25.02 10.24
CA ASP A 23 -21.12 24.47 11.28
C ASP A 23 -22.22 23.55 10.72
N ALA A 24 -22.08 22.24 10.98
CA ALA A 24 -22.83 21.18 10.31
C ALA A 24 -23.54 20.31 11.35
N ARG A 25 -24.84 20.10 11.14
CA ARG A 25 -25.68 19.26 11.99
C ARG A 25 -26.32 18.16 11.17
N VAL A 26 -26.03 16.90 11.50
CA VAL A 26 -26.56 15.75 10.77
C VAL A 26 -28.03 15.55 11.12
N THR A 27 -28.88 15.48 10.10
CA THR A 27 -30.33 15.29 10.24
C THR A 27 -30.75 13.85 9.94
N ARG A 28 -30.02 13.14 9.08
CA ARG A 28 -30.30 11.74 8.74
C ARG A 28 -29.05 10.97 8.32
N ILE A 29 -29.00 9.69 8.67
CA ILE A 29 -28.04 8.74 8.10
C ILE A 29 -28.77 7.45 7.71
N SER A 30 -28.45 6.89 6.55
CA SER A 30 -28.95 5.58 6.11
C SER A 30 -28.00 4.89 5.13
N GLU A 31 -28.00 3.56 5.09
CA GLU A 31 -27.36 2.83 3.99
C GLU A 31 -27.99 3.28 2.65
N LEU A 32 -27.16 3.49 1.62
CA LEU A 32 -27.66 3.96 0.32
C LEU A 32 -28.55 2.87 -0.31
N GLY A 33 -29.82 3.21 -0.59
CA GLY A 33 -30.84 2.25 -1.04
C GLY A 33 -31.54 1.47 0.09
N GLY A 34 -31.18 1.72 1.36
CA GLY A 34 -31.87 1.22 2.55
C GLY A 34 -32.92 2.18 3.09
N THR A 35 -33.57 1.79 4.19
CA THR A 35 -34.58 2.63 4.86
C THR A 35 -33.90 3.72 5.70
N PRO A 36 -34.32 5.00 5.57
CA PRO A 36 -33.97 6.09 6.47
C PRO A 36 -34.07 5.75 7.96
N THR A 37 -33.03 6.07 8.73
CA THR A 37 -33.07 6.02 10.20
C THR A 37 -32.74 7.38 10.81
N VAL A 38 -33.37 7.69 11.94
CA VAL A 38 -33.02 8.87 12.75
C VAL A 38 -31.61 8.66 13.32
N PRO A 39 -30.74 9.69 13.36
CA PRO A 39 -29.41 9.54 13.95
C PRO A 39 -29.51 9.12 15.43
N ASP A 40 -28.93 7.97 15.78
CA ASP A 40 -28.66 7.54 17.17
C ASP A 40 -27.18 7.92 17.52
N ASP A 41 -26.63 7.44 18.64
CA ASP A 41 -25.24 7.70 19.10
C ASP A 41 -24.10 7.39 18.08
N GLY A 42 -24.43 6.89 16.89
CA GLY A 42 -23.51 6.67 15.77
C GLY A 42 -23.90 5.47 14.92
N LEU A 43 -23.01 5.07 14.01
CA LEU A 43 -23.16 3.85 13.21
C LEU A 43 -22.17 2.77 13.65
N LYS A 44 -22.72 1.63 14.09
CA LYS A 44 -21.98 0.38 14.29
C LYS A 44 -21.83 -0.35 12.96
N GLY A 45 -20.68 -0.97 12.70
CA GLY A 45 -20.40 -1.63 11.43
C GLY A 45 -20.06 -0.66 10.28
N PHE A 46 -19.55 0.53 10.58
CA PHE A 46 -19.07 1.44 9.55
C PHE A 46 -17.71 0.95 9.01
N GLY A 47 -17.42 1.12 7.71
CA GLY A 47 -16.11 0.74 7.14
C GLY A 47 -16.04 -0.61 6.41
N TYR A 48 -17.16 -1.36 6.28
CA TYR A 48 -17.21 -2.63 5.54
C TYR A 48 -17.46 -2.49 4.02
N GLY A 49 -17.27 -1.29 3.47
CA GLY A 49 -17.43 -1.03 2.04
C GLY A 49 -18.87 -0.77 1.58
N LYS A 50 -19.78 -0.48 2.52
CA LYS A 50 -21.14 -0.03 2.20
C LYS A 50 -21.18 1.50 2.05
N PRO A 51 -21.88 2.04 1.04
CA PRO A 51 -22.15 3.47 0.93
C PRO A 51 -23.27 3.91 1.87
N TYR A 52 -23.11 5.06 2.51
CA TYR A 52 -24.09 5.69 3.38
C TYR A 52 -24.52 7.04 2.84
N LEU A 53 -25.82 7.27 2.76
CA LEU A 53 -26.42 8.59 2.55
C LEU A 53 -26.41 9.35 3.87
N ILE A 54 -25.90 10.58 3.84
CA ILE A 54 -25.85 11.49 4.98
C ILE A 54 -26.54 12.78 4.55
N GLU A 55 -27.59 13.14 5.28
CA GLU A 55 -28.28 14.42 5.13
C GLU A 55 -27.97 15.28 6.35
N PHE A 56 -27.64 16.55 6.11
CA PHE A 56 -27.25 17.48 7.16
C PHE A 56 -27.59 18.92 6.78
N GLU A 57 -27.69 19.77 7.78
CA GLU A 57 -27.83 21.22 7.61
C GLU A 57 -26.49 21.89 7.88
N SER A 58 -26.11 22.85 7.05
CA SER A 58 -24.98 23.74 7.30
C SER A 58 -25.26 25.14 6.79
N ARG A 59 -24.96 26.16 7.60
CA ARG A 59 -25.19 27.58 7.27
C ARG A 59 -26.61 27.87 6.73
N GLY A 60 -27.62 27.20 7.29
CA GLY A 60 -29.03 27.33 6.90
C GLY A 60 -29.40 26.70 5.56
N LYS A 61 -28.55 25.82 4.99
CA LYS A 61 -28.82 25.04 3.78
C LYS A 61 -28.81 23.56 4.08
N GLU A 62 -29.68 22.82 3.40
CA GLU A 62 -29.67 21.36 3.42
C GLU A 62 -28.65 20.82 2.43
N HIS A 63 -27.92 19.80 2.86
CA HIS A 63 -26.90 19.09 2.09
C HIS A 63 -27.15 17.58 2.16
N SER A 64 -26.79 16.89 1.07
CA SER A 64 -26.89 15.43 0.98
C SER A 64 -25.63 14.88 0.32
N VAL A 65 -24.94 13.99 1.00
CA VAL A 65 -23.66 13.41 0.55
C VAL A 65 -23.64 11.90 0.73
N VAL A 66 -22.81 11.22 -0.06
CA VAL A 66 -22.59 9.78 0.08
C VAL A 66 -21.19 9.52 0.62
N LEU A 67 -21.12 8.91 1.80
CA LEU A 67 -19.87 8.48 2.41
C LEU A 67 -19.65 6.99 2.11
N SER A 68 -18.55 6.66 1.46
CA SER A 68 -18.20 5.29 1.07
C SER A 68 -16.82 4.91 1.58
N SER A 69 -16.67 3.64 1.99
CA SER A 69 -15.38 3.02 2.28
C SER A 69 -15.14 1.88 1.30
N MET A 70 -13.93 1.31 1.30
CA MET A 70 -13.63 0.12 0.49
C MET A 70 -13.75 -1.14 1.32
N ARG A 71 -14.46 -2.14 0.78
CA ARG A 71 -14.58 -3.45 1.42
C ARG A 71 -13.22 -4.14 1.45
N VAL A 72 -12.85 -4.67 2.61
CA VAL A 72 -11.67 -5.54 2.74
C VAL A 72 -11.94 -6.84 2.00
N GLN A 73 -11.14 -7.11 0.97
CA GLN A 73 -11.19 -8.33 0.17
C GLN A 73 -9.77 -8.83 -0.07
N GLY A 74 -9.57 -10.14 0.14
CA GLY A 74 -8.29 -10.80 -0.10
C GLY A 74 -8.07 -11.10 -1.59
N GLY A 75 -6.84 -10.92 -2.04
CA GLY A 75 -6.34 -11.33 -3.35
C GLY A 75 -6.55 -10.32 -4.47
N PHE A 76 -7.23 -9.19 -4.28
CA PHE A 76 -7.60 -8.30 -5.40
C PHE A 76 -7.04 -6.88 -5.32
N GLY A 77 -6.13 -6.61 -4.39
CA GLY A 77 -5.56 -5.27 -4.23
C GLY A 77 -6.45 -4.36 -3.37
N HIS A 78 -7.28 -4.95 -2.50
CA HIS A 78 -7.94 -4.24 -1.39
C HIS A 78 -7.50 -4.79 -0.03
N ASP A 79 -6.47 -5.64 -0.02
CA ASP A 79 -6.05 -6.43 1.13
C ASP A 79 -5.44 -5.52 2.20
N HIS A 80 -4.48 -4.69 1.80
CA HIS A 80 -3.77 -3.78 2.69
C HIS A 80 -4.53 -2.46 2.79
N PHE A 81 -4.38 -1.80 3.94
CA PHE A 81 -4.89 -0.45 4.13
C PHE A 81 -4.33 0.54 3.10
N SER A 82 -3.05 0.38 2.72
CA SER A 82 -2.40 1.17 1.67
C SER A 82 -3.06 1.03 0.32
N ASP A 83 -3.51 -0.18 -0.07
CA ASP A 83 -4.16 -0.36 -1.38
C ASP A 83 -5.48 0.39 -1.45
N ARG A 84 -6.27 0.32 -0.38
CA ARG A 84 -7.56 1.02 -0.28
C ARG A 84 -7.35 2.54 -0.26
N ALA A 85 -6.33 3.01 0.46
CA ALA A 85 -5.96 4.42 0.47
C ALA A 85 -5.56 4.90 -0.94
N GLN A 86 -4.67 4.16 -1.62
CA GLN A 86 -4.23 4.48 -2.99
C GLN A 86 -5.42 4.63 -3.94
N ILE A 87 -6.38 3.70 -3.90
CA ILE A 87 -7.56 3.73 -4.77
C ILE A 87 -8.44 4.94 -4.45
N LEU A 88 -8.77 5.20 -3.18
CA LEU A 88 -9.62 6.33 -2.79
C LEU A 88 -8.98 7.68 -3.12
N ILE A 89 -7.67 7.83 -2.90
CA ILE A 89 -6.91 9.04 -3.24
C ILE A 89 -6.92 9.24 -4.76
N TRP A 90 -6.70 8.19 -5.55
CA TRP A 90 -6.75 8.26 -7.01
C TRP A 90 -8.16 8.59 -7.53
N GLN A 91 -9.20 8.04 -6.91
CA GLN A 91 -10.59 8.37 -7.23
C GLN A 91 -10.86 9.86 -7.02
N HIS A 92 -10.47 10.40 -5.86
CA HIS A 92 -10.65 11.83 -5.58
C HIS A 92 -9.93 12.72 -6.59
N SER A 93 -8.69 12.37 -6.96
CA SER A 93 -7.90 13.16 -7.90
C SER A 93 -8.39 13.09 -9.36
N THR A 94 -9.25 12.14 -9.71
CA THR A 94 -9.68 11.89 -11.10
C THR A 94 -11.17 12.01 -11.36
N PHE A 95 -12.05 11.77 -10.39
CA PHE A 95 -13.51 11.78 -10.57
C PHE A 95 -13.99 13.10 -11.17
N ASN A 96 -13.49 14.22 -10.66
CA ASN A 96 -13.91 15.57 -11.08
C ASN A 96 -13.38 15.96 -12.47
N LYS A 97 -12.47 15.17 -13.05
CA LYS A 97 -11.90 15.40 -14.39
C LYS A 97 -12.70 14.70 -15.49
N LEU A 98 -13.56 13.75 -15.16
CA LEU A 98 -14.37 13.02 -16.13
C LEU A 98 -15.77 13.65 -16.27
N PRO A 99 -16.16 14.15 -17.46
CA PRO A 99 -17.48 14.73 -17.65
C PRO A 99 -18.61 13.75 -17.34
N ARG A 100 -19.68 14.24 -16.69
CA ARG A 100 -20.84 13.45 -16.25
C ARG A 100 -20.52 12.35 -15.23
N HIS A 101 -19.38 12.45 -14.54
CA HIS A 101 -19.10 11.66 -13.35
C HIS A 101 -19.62 12.39 -12.10
N VAL A 102 -19.95 11.63 -11.04
CA VAL A 102 -20.28 12.24 -9.73
C VAL A 102 -19.06 12.98 -9.19
N GLU A 103 -19.30 14.15 -8.61
CA GLU A 103 -18.27 14.95 -7.97
C GLU A 103 -17.76 14.24 -6.71
N SER A 104 -16.44 14.10 -6.60
CA SER A 104 -15.77 13.77 -5.35
C SER A 104 -15.54 15.06 -4.56
N ILE A 105 -16.18 15.15 -3.40
CA ILE A 105 -16.10 16.32 -2.51
C ILE A 105 -14.79 16.30 -1.72
N ASP A 106 -14.43 15.15 -1.15
CA ASP A 106 -13.24 14.98 -0.32
C ASP A 106 -12.82 13.50 -0.28
N VAL A 107 -11.59 13.24 0.16
CA VAL A 107 -11.10 11.92 0.57
C VAL A 107 -10.47 12.05 1.95
N GLY A 108 -10.61 11.04 2.78
CA GLY A 108 -10.08 11.07 4.14
C GLY A 108 -9.82 9.70 4.71
N TYR A 109 -9.44 9.68 5.98
CA TYR A 109 -9.18 8.47 6.73
C TYR A 109 -9.80 8.52 8.12
N PHE A 110 -10.06 7.34 8.66
CA PHE A 110 -10.49 7.15 10.04
C PHE A 110 -9.27 6.93 10.92
N THR A 111 -9.24 7.59 12.07
CA THR A 111 -8.25 7.33 13.11
C THR A 111 -8.63 6.11 13.93
N GLY A 112 -7.67 5.54 14.68
CA GLY A 112 -7.95 4.45 15.63
C GLY A 112 -8.88 4.84 16.79
N ARG A 113 -9.28 6.12 16.90
CA ARG A 113 -10.26 6.64 17.87
C ARG A 113 -11.63 6.93 17.24
N GLY A 114 -11.85 6.59 15.97
CA GLY A 114 -13.10 6.86 15.27
C GLY A 114 -13.24 8.29 14.72
N GLU A 115 -12.24 9.17 14.91
CA GLU A 115 -12.23 10.50 14.27
C GLU A 115 -12.06 10.36 12.75
N MET A 116 -12.68 11.29 12.00
CA MET A 116 -12.49 11.44 10.56
C MET A 116 -11.54 12.61 10.27
N ARG A 117 -10.61 12.42 9.34
CA ARG A 117 -9.67 13.46 8.89
C ARG A 117 -9.64 13.53 7.37
N SER A 118 -9.72 14.75 6.84
CA SER A 118 -9.54 15.00 5.42
C SER A 118 -8.08 14.76 5.00
N ALA A 119 -7.92 14.34 3.76
CA ALA A 119 -6.69 14.25 2.99
C ALA A 119 -6.90 14.77 1.55
N GLY A 120 -8.02 15.44 1.27
CA GLY A 120 -8.36 15.92 -0.08
C GLY A 120 -7.53 17.10 -0.56
N ASP A 121 -6.89 17.82 0.37
CA ASP A 121 -5.94 18.90 0.08
C ASP A 121 -4.48 18.41 -0.07
N ALA A 122 -4.24 17.09 0.03
CA ALA A 122 -2.90 16.54 -0.10
C ALA A 122 -2.39 16.61 -1.55
N GLU A 123 -1.30 17.38 -1.75
CA GLU A 123 -0.59 17.44 -3.04
C GLU A 123 0.55 16.42 -3.13
N GLU A 124 1.21 16.12 -2.01
CA GLU A 124 2.31 15.14 -1.93
C GLU A 124 2.33 14.45 -0.55
N TYR A 125 2.67 13.16 -0.54
CA TYR A 125 2.86 12.36 0.65
C TYR A 125 4.36 12.21 0.96
N PHE A 126 4.73 12.34 2.23
CA PHE A 126 6.11 12.14 2.67
C PHE A 126 6.18 11.12 3.82
N ILE A 127 7.31 10.43 3.91
CA ILE A 127 7.66 9.60 5.05
C ILE A 127 8.85 10.21 5.79
N LEU A 128 8.71 10.40 7.10
CA LEU A 128 9.80 10.85 7.97
C LEU A 128 10.34 9.67 8.76
N MET A 129 11.61 9.34 8.55
CA MET A 129 12.26 8.20 9.17
C MET A 129 13.41 8.62 10.08
N LYS A 130 13.78 7.74 11.01
CA LYS A 130 15.00 7.93 11.81
C LYS A 130 16.22 7.87 10.88
N LYS A 131 17.16 8.78 11.08
CA LYS A 131 18.47 8.71 10.44
C LYS A 131 19.19 7.43 10.89
N VAL A 132 19.79 6.72 9.94
CA VAL A 132 20.69 5.59 10.19
C VAL A 132 22.10 6.03 9.82
N GLU A 133 23.07 5.74 10.69
CA GLU A 133 24.50 5.95 10.40
C GLU A 133 25.10 4.64 9.86
N GLY A 134 26.05 4.75 8.94
CA GLY A 134 26.80 3.59 8.42
C GLY A 134 27.29 3.79 7.00
N THR A 135 27.65 2.70 6.33
CA THR A 135 28.15 2.68 4.95
C THR A 135 27.35 1.69 4.12
N GLU A 136 26.88 2.10 2.95
CA GLU A 136 26.13 1.24 2.03
C GLU A 136 26.99 0.06 1.58
N TYR A 137 26.38 -1.13 1.51
CA TYR A 137 27.05 -2.36 1.09
C TYR A 137 27.60 -2.26 -0.33
N PHE A 138 27.01 -1.44 -1.19
CA PHE A 138 27.53 -1.17 -2.54
C PHE A 138 29.01 -0.75 -2.53
N ASN A 139 29.44 0.01 -1.51
CA ASN A 139 30.85 0.44 -1.40
C ASN A 139 31.81 -0.74 -1.21
N ASP A 140 31.38 -1.81 -0.53
CA ASP A 140 32.17 -3.03 -0.41
C ASP A 140 32.33 -3.70 -1.77
N LEU A 141 31.26 -3.77 -2.55
CA LEU A 141 31.25 -4.41 -3.86
C LEU A 141 32.12 -3.67 -4.87
N GLU A 142 32.06 -2.33 -4.89
CA GLU A 142 32.94 -1.52 -5.73
C GLU A 142 34.41 -1.68 -5.32
N ARG A 143 34.69 -1.73 -4.02
CA ARG A 143 36.05 -2.02 -3.53
C ARG A 143 36.51 -3.40 -4.01
N ILE A 144 35.69 -4.45 -3.87
CA ILE A 144 36.03 -5.81 -4.31
C ILE A 144 36.31 -5.86 -5.81
N LYS A 145 35.44 -5.23 -6.62
CA LYS A 145 35.60 -5.12 -8.08
C LYS A 145 36.91 -4.45 -8.45
N ARG A 146 37.24 -3.33 -7.81
CA ARG A 146 38.48 -2.58 -8.06
C ARG A 146 39.74 -3.35 -7.63
N GLU A 147 39.69 -3.99 -6.48
CA GLU A 147 40.86 -4.68 -5.90
C GLU A 147 41.03 -6.12 -6.40
N GLY A 148 40.01 -6.69 -7.04
CA GLY A 148 40.01 -8.08 -7.51
C GLY A 148 40.10 -9.11 -6.39
N ARG A 149 39.83 -8.75 -5.13
CA ARG A 149 39.99 -9.63 -3.97
C ARG A 149 38.97 -9.38 -2.86
N LEU A 150 38.63 -10.47 -2.17
CA LEU A 150 37.81 -10.47 -0.96
C LEU A 150 38.67 -10.38 0.31
N THR A 151 38.10 -9.82 1.36
CA THR A 151 38.61 -9.78 2.73
C THR A 151 37.83 -10.77 3.61
N GLY A 152 38.33 -11.01 4.82
CA GLY A 152 37.59 -11.77 5.83
C GLY A 152 36.28 -11.09 6.26
N LEU A 153 36.23 -9.75 6.20
CA LEU A 153 35.02 -9.00 6.54
C LEU A 153 33.92 -9.22 5.50
N ASP A 154 34.24 -9.20 4.20
CA ASP A 154 33.25 -9.40 3.13
C ASP A 154 32.56 -10.77 3.25
N LYS A 155 33.33 -11.79 3.60
CA LYS A 155 32.79 -13.14 3.85
C LYS A 155 31.84 -13.14 5.05
N ARG A 156 32.22 -12.49 6.16
CA ARG A 156 31.33 -12.38 7.33
C ARG A 156 30.05 -11.60 7.03
N ARG A 157 30.15 -10.48 6.30
CA ARG A 157 28.99 -9.70 5.84
C ARG A 157 28.07 -10.55 4.96
N CYS A 158 28.60 -11.29 4.01
CA CYS A 158 27.81 -12.22 3.18
C CYS A 158 27.09 -13.30 4.02
N ILE A 159 27.76 -13.84 5.04
CA ILE A 159 27.15 -14.79 5.99
C ILE A 159 26.04 -14.11 6.80
N ALA A 160 26.26 -12.90 7.30
CA ALA A 160 25.26 -12.16 8.07
C ALA A 160 24.01 -11.84 7.22
N LEU A 161 24.19 -11.39 5.98
CA LEU A 161 23.09 -11.10 5.06
C LEU A 161 22.30 -12.36 4.68
N SER A 162 22.99 -13.46 4.36
CA SER A 162 22.33 -14.73 4.01
C SER A 162 21.64 -15.38 5.21
N SER A 163 22.23 -15.30 6.41
CA SER A 163 21.61 -15.77 7.65
C SER A 163 20.34 -14.97 7.97
N TYR A 164 20.40 -13.64 7.83
CA TYR A 164 19.23 -12.78 7.99
C TYR A 164 18.11 -13.13 7.01
N LEU A 165 18.43 -13.32 5.72
CA LEU A 165 17.44 -13.75 4.74
C LEU A 165 16.80 -15.09 5.12
N ALA A 166 17.61 -16.06 5.56
CA ALA A 166 17.10 -17.36 6.01
C ALA A 166 16.17 -17.22 7.23
N ASP A 167 16.49 -16.33 8.16
CA ASP A 167 15.69 -16.09 9.35
C ASP A 167 14.36 -15.39 9.03
N ILE A 168 14.34 -14.37 8.16
CA ILE A 168 13.07 -13.76 7.76
C ILE A 168 12.23 -14.76 6.94
N HIS A 169 12.81 -15.52 6.01
CA HIS A 169 12.09 -16.52 5.21
C HIS A 169 11.57 -17.69 6.04
N ARG A 170 12.05 -17.89 7.27
CA ARG A 170 11.51 -18.87 8.22
C ARG A 170 10.13 -18.46 8.75
N ASN A 171 9.83 -17.16 8.78
CA ASN A 171 8.53 -16.64 9.17
C ASN A 171 7.52 -16.89 8.04
N ARG A 172 6.91 -18.08 8.07
CA ARG A 172 5.92 -18.52 7.08
C ARG A 172 4.52 -18.08 7.47
N HIS A 173 3.69 -17.85 6.46
CA HIS A 173 2.29 -17.52 6.63
C HIS A 173 1.42 -18.45 5.77
N ASP A 174 0.28 -18.87 6.31
CA ASP A 174 -0.70 -19.65 5.55
C ASP A 174 -1.79 -18.73 5.02
N ASN A 175 -1.52 -18.11 3.86
CA ASN A 175 -2.49 -17.28 3.17
C ASN A 175 -2.36 -17.46 1.65
N ARG A 176 -3.24 -18.30 1.10
CA ARG A 176 -3.26 -18.63 -0.32
C ARG A 176 -3.51 -17.41 -1.22
N GLU A 177 -4.43 -16.52 -0.84
CA GLU A 177 -4.78 -15.36 -1.65
C GLU A 177 -3.65 -14.33 -1.68
N LEU A 178 -2.96 -14.14 -0.56
CA LEU A 178 -1.77 -13.30 -0.50
C LEU A 178 -0.63 -13.87 -1.37
N TYR A 179 -0.41 -15.19 -1.33
CA TYR A 179 0.57 -15.82 -2.21
C TYR A 179 0.25 -15.62 -3.70
N PHE A 180 -1.02 -15.79 -4.08
CA PHE A 180 -1.48 -15.55 -5.45
C PHE A 180 -1.32 -14.10 -5.88
N ARG A 181 -1.56 -13.15 -4.96
CA ARG A 181 -1.28 -11.74 -5.17
C ARG A 181 0.20 -11.49 -5.39
N LYS A 182 1.09 -11.88 -4.47
CA LYS A 182 2.53 -11.59 -4.59
C LYS A 182 3.14 -12.13 -5.88
N ILE A 183 2.74 -13.32 -6.35
CA ILE A 183 3.21 -13.85 -7.65
C ILE A 183 2.67 -13.01 -8.83
N ARG A 184 1.41 -12.56 -8.76
CA ARG A 184 0.84 -11.72 -9.81
C ARG A 184 1.55 -10.36 -9.86
N ASP A 185 1.75 -9.74 -8.71
CA ASP A 185 2.39 -8.43 -8.60
C ASP A 185 3.83 -8.52 -9.10
N LEU A 186 4.59 -9.55 -8.72
CA LEU A 186 5.95 -9.80 -9.23
C LEU A 186 6.03 -9.83 -10.76
N VAL A 187 5.02 -10.41 -11.43
CA VAL A 187 5.03 -10.48 -12.89
C VAL A 187 4.48 -9.20 -13.52
N GLY A 188 3.36 -8.68 -13.02
CA GLY A 188 2.55 -7.67 -13.73
C GLY A 188 2.47 -6.29 -13.12
N HIS A 189 3.06 -6.04 -11.96
CA HIS A 189 3.06 -4.70 -11.36
C HIS A 189 4.07 -3.79 -12.08
N GLY A 190 3.75 -2.50 -12.18
CA GLY A 190 4.62 -1.46 -12.78
C GLY A 190 5.93 -1.20 -12.04
N GLU A 191 6.11 -1.81 -10.87
CA GLU A 191 7.34 -1.72 -10.05
C GLU A 191 8.08 -3.08 -10.00
N CYS A 192 7.67 -4.01 -10.86
CA CYS A 192 8.16 -5.38 -10.92
C CYS A 192 8.54 -5.74 -12.37
N ILE A 193 8.38 -7.00 -12.81
CA ILE A 193 8.97 -7.47 -14.07
C ILE A 193 8.47 -6.69 -15.28
N MET A 194 7.15 -6.53 -15.46
CA MET A 194 6.60 -5.78 -16.60
C MET A 194 7.03 -4.30 -16.58
N GLY A 195 6.89 -3.61 -15.45
CA GLY A 195 7.31 -2.20 -15.39
C GLY A 195 8.82 -1.99 -15.55
N LEU A 196 9.64 -2.93 -15.05
CA LEU A 196 11.07 -2.91 -15.31
C LEU A 196 11.36 -3.14 -16.80
N ALA A 197 10.64 -4.04 -17.47
CA ALA A 197 10.79 -4.25 -18.90
C ALA A 197 10.46 -2.98 -19.70
N ASP A 198 9.38 -2.28 -19.35
CA ASP A 198 8.99 -1.01 -19.97
C ASP A 198 10.04 0.11 -19.78
N SER A 199 10.87 0.03 -18.74
CA SER A 199 11.92 1.02 -18.49
C SER A 199 13.16 0.87 -19.39
N TYR A 200 13.28 -0.24 -20.14
CA TYR A 200 14.40 -0.44 -21.07
C TYR A 200 14.23 0.46 -22.30
N PRO A 201 15.27 1.23 -22.67
CA PRO A 201 15.20 2.06 -23.85
C PRO A 201 15.22 1.21 -25.13
N GLU A 202 14.57 1.70 -26.19
CA GLU A 202 14.48 0.99 -27.48
C GLU A 202 15.86 0.74 -28.11
N ASP A 203 16.80 1.66 -27.92
CA ASP A 203 18.19 1.58 -28.37
C ASP A 203 19.14 0.96 -27.32
N GLY A 204 18.57 0.33 -26.28
CA GLY A 204 19.29 -0.32 -25.20
C GLY A 204 19.98 -1.63 -25.59
N PRO A 205 20.79 -2.19 -24.68
CA PRO A 205 21.51 -3.44 -24.91
C PRO A 205 20.61 -4.69 -24.96
N VAL A 206 19.31 -4.55 -24.64
CA VAL A 206 18.34 -5.65 -24.64
C VAL A 206 17.18 -5.27 -25.57
N SER A 207 16.94 -6.09 -26.60
CA SER A 207 15.88 -5.83 -27.56
C SER A 207 14.47 -6.06 -26.97
N GLY A 208 13.47 -5.38 -27.53
CA GLY A 208 12.06 -5.60 -27.17
C GLY A 208 11.60 -7.06 -27.41
N GLU A 209 12.10 -7.72 -28.45
CA GLU A 209 11.84 -9.15 -28.68
C GLU A 209 12.33 -9.99 -27.50
N ARG A 210 13.54 -9.70 -26.99
CA ARG A 210 14.08 -10.41 -25.84
C ARG A 210 13.29 -10.15 -24.55
N LEU A 211 12.85 -8.91 -24.32
CA LEU A 211 12.00 -8.59 -23.17
C LEU A 211 10.66 -9.34 -23.26
N CYS A 212 10.03 -9.35 -24.43
CA CYS A 212 8.81 -10.11 -24.70
C CYS A 212 8.99 -11.62 -24.40
N GLU A 213 10.11 -12.22 -24.81
CA GLU A 213 10.43 -13.61 -24.48
C GLU A 213 10.55 -13.85 -22.97
N ILE A 214 11.20 -12.93 -22.25
CA ILE A 214 11.37 -13.01 -20.80
C ILE A 214 10.01 -12.96 -20.10
N GLU A 215 9.15 -12.01 -20.46
CA GLU A 215 7.81 -11.89 -19.88
C GLU A 215 6.95 -13.14 -20.11
N LYS A 216 6.96 -13.69 -21.34
CA LYS A 216 6.26 -14.96 -21.64
C LYS A 216 6.73 -16.09 -20.72
N LYS A 217 8.05 -16.22 -20.52
CA LYS A 217 8.61 -17.21 -19.59
C LYS A 217 8.19 -16.95 -18.14
N CYS A 218 8.13 -15.69 -17.72
CA CYS A 218 7.66 -15.32 -16.38
C CYS A 218 6.18 -15.69 -16.17
N VAL A 219 5.32 -15.49 -17.16
CA VAL A 219 3.92 -15.92 -17.14
C VAL A 219 3.81 -17.44 -17.00
N ASP A 220 4.56 -18.20 -17.78
CA ASP A 220 4.60 -19.67 -17.67
C ASP A 220 5.05 -20.11 -16.27
N TRP A 221 6.12 -19.52 -15.76
CA TRP A 221 6.63 -19.83 -14.42
C TRP A 221 5.63 -19.50 -13.33
N ARG A 222 4.92 -18.37 -13.44
CA ARG A 222 3.85 -18.00 -12.51
C ARG A 222 2.84 -19.14 -12.36
N TYR A 223 2.37 -19.75 -13.44
CA TYR A 223 1.43 -20.87 -13.36
C TYR A 223 2.05 -22.14 -12.78
N ARG A 224 3.33 -22.40 -13.06
CA ARG A 224 4.07 -23.54 -12.49
C ARG A 224 4.20 -23.45 -10.96
N ILE A 225 4.50 -22.26 -10.43
CA ILE A 225 4.72 -22.08 -8.99
C ILE A 225 3.45 -21.69 -8.23
N LYS A 226 2.37 -21.30 -8.91
CA LYS A 226 1.13 -20.79 -8.29
C LYS A 226 0.61 -21.67 -7.15
N LYS A 227 0.70 -22.99 -7.27
CA LYS A 227 0.18 -23.93 -6.25
C LYS A 227 1.07 -24.11 -5.02
N ASN A 228 2.28 -23.54 -5.01
CA ASN A 228 3.24 -23.69 -3.92
C ASN A 228 2.97 -22.70 -2.77
N THR A 229 1.72 -22.56 -2.35
CA THR A 229 1.28 -21.57 -1.34
C THR A 229 1.99 -21.71 0.01
N HIS A 230 2.42 -22.92 0.36
CA HIS A 230 3.25 -23.22 1.53
C HIS A 230 4.61 -22.48 1.55
N ARG A 231 5.01 -21.88 0.42
CA ARG A 231 6.24 -21.08 0.31
C ARG A 231 6.08 -19.63 0.75
N LEU A 232 4.85 -19.17 1.02
CA LEU A 232 4.62 -17.81 1.49
C LEU A 232 5.37 -17.58 2.81
N CYS A 233 6.23 -16.56 2.80
CA CYS A 233 7.06 -16.18 3.93
C CYS A 233 7.37 -14.68 3.87
N MET A 234 7.85 -14.14 4.99
CA MET A 234 8.28 -12.76 5.11
C MET A 234 9.47 -12.48 4.21
N VAL A 235 9.38 -11.45 3.36
CA VAL A 235 10.47 -11.03 2.45
C VAL A 235 10.80 -9.55 2.59
N HIS A 236 12.05 -9.17 2.29
CA HIS A 236 12.39 -7.75 2.16
C HIS A 236 11.75 -7.10 0.92
N GLY A 237 11.56 -7.85 -0.16
CA GLY A 237 10.99 -7.36 -1.41
C GLY A 237 11.98 -6.59 -2.29
N ASP A 238 13.03 -5.99 -1.71
CA ASP A 238 14.05 -5.25 -2.46
C ASP A 238 15.46 -5.34 -1.84
N PHE A 239 15.97 -6.56 -1.70
CA PHE A 239 17.20 -6.82 -0.96
C PHE A 239 18.44 -6.67 -1.85
N HIS A 240 19.01 -5.46 -1.90
CA HIS A 240 20.17 -5.17 -2.74
C HIS A 240 21.18 -4.23 -2.04
N PRO A 241 22.41 -4.08 -2.57
CA PRO A 241 23.51 -3.41 -1.87
C PRO A 241 23.28 -1.95 -1.47
N TRP A 242 22.42 -1.20 -2.17
CA TRP A 242 22.05 0.17 -1.81
C TRP A 242 21.01 0.26 -0.68
N ASN A 243 20.26 -0.82 -0.41
CA ASN A 243 19.27 -0.88 0.67
C ASN A 243 19.85 -1.50 1.96
N ILE A 244 21.16 -1.70 2.01
CA ILE A 244 21.85 -2.35 3.11
C ILE A 244 22.94 -1.40 3.59
N MET A 245 22.83 -0.97 4.85
CA MET A 245 23.80 -0.08 5.47
C MET A 245 24.52 -0.77 6.62
N PHE A 246 25.81 -1.03 6.47
CA PHE A 246 26.64 -1.59 7.52
C PHE A 246 27.08 -0.51 8.50
N ARG A 247 26.81 -0.72 9.79
CA ARG A 247 27.18 0.19 10.87
C ARG A 247 28.61 -0.07 11.33
N LYS A 248 28.87 -1.28 11.82
CA LYS A 248 30.19 -1.72 12.28
C LYS A 248 30.35 -3.22 12.07
N GLY A 249 31.46 -3.64 11.48
CA GLY A 249 31.68 -5.06 11.18
C GLY A 249 30.57 -5.58 10.27
N ASP A 250 29.89 -6.65 10.69
CA ASP A 250 28.77 -7.30 10.01
C ASP A 250 27.40 -6.91 10.55
N ASP A 251 27.32 -5.93 11.46
CA ASP A 251 26.06 -5.34 11.91
C ASP A 251 25.52 -4.36 10.85
N PHE A 252 24.26 -4.53 10.46
CA PHE A 252 23.63 -3.75 9.39
C PHE A 252 22.21 -3.32 9.70
N THR A 253 21.74 -2.34 8.93
CA THR A 253 20.36 -1.88 8.88
C THR A 253 19.85 -2.01 7.45
N LEU A 254 18.58 -2.37 7.31
CA LEU A 254 17.91 -2.40 6.02
C LEU A 254 17.11 -1.14 5.81
N LEU A 255 17.08 -0.72 4.55
CA LEU A 255 16.37 0.44 4.06
C LEU A 255 15.37 -0.02 3.01
N ASP A 256 14.34 0.79 2.77
CA ASP A 256 13.37 0.61 1.69
C ASP A 256 12.83 -0.82 1.49
N ARG A 257 11.80 -1.15 2.27
CA ARG A 257 11.05 -2.40 2.17
C ARG A 257 9.72 -2.20 1.43
N SER A 258 9.64 -1.25 0.50
CA SER A 258 8.40 -0.86 -0.18
C SER A 258 7.66 -2.01 -0.89
N ARG A 259 8.38 -3.07 -1.28
CA ARG A 259 7.85 -4.21 -2.04
C ARG A 259 7.71 -5.51 -1.23
N GLY A 260 8.11 -5.49 0.04
CA GLY A 260 8.16 -6.67 0.89
C GLY A 260 7.16 -6.65 2.04
N GLU A 261 6.70 -7.83 2.43
CA GLU A 261 5.82 -8.06 3.58
C GLU A 261 6.23 -9.34 4.29
#